data_AF-A0A3M1D5G9-F1
#
_entry.id   AF-A0A3M1D5G9-F1
#
_cell.length_a   1.000
_cell.length_b   1.000
_cell.length_c   1.000
_cell.angle_alpha   90.00
_cell.angle_beta   90.00
_cell.angle_gamma   90.00
#
_symmetry.space_group_name_H-M   'P 1'
#
loop_
_entity.id
_entity.type
_entity.pdbx_description
1 polymer ?
#
loop_
_entity_poly.entity_id
_entity_poly.type
_entity_poly.pdbx_seq_one_letter_code
_entity_poly.pdbx_strand_id
1 'polypeptide(L)'
;QRTFYKHEKISAEMAQAIMRRLRFSRKDTERVANLIENHMFHYEPGWTDGAVRRLVRRIGAENLDDMWCLRRADAHGRGLGLKQALDNLKQLQRRVAAVMQQDAALKVTDLAVDGRDVMQVLDCPPGPRVGRVLERLLEFVIDDPSLNTREKLLGLIPNCGV
;
A
#
# COMPACT_ATOMS: atom_id res chain seq x y z
N GLN A 1 -27.99 -12.47 0.59
CA GLN A 1 -26.68 -12.05 1.13
C GLN A 1 -26.69 -10.52 1.16
N ARG A 2 -26.43 -9.87 2.30
CA ARG A 2 -26.40 -8.40 2.38
C ARG A 2 -24.97 -7.94 2.08
N THR A 3 -24.74 -7.40 0.90
CA THR A 3 -23.45 -6.80 0.52
C THR A 3 -23.48 -5.33 0.86
N PHE A 4 -22.61 -4.89 1.76
CA PHE A 4 -22.43 -3.47 2.07
C PHE A 4 -21.28 -2.94 1.22
N TYR A 5 -21.62 -2.26 0.13
CA TYR A 5 -20.64 -1.66 -0.76
C TYR A 5 -19.86 -0.56 -0.03
N LYS A 6 -18.52 -0.57 -0.17
CA LYS A 6 -17.60 0.41 0.43
C LYS A 6 -17.64 0.48 1.96
N HIS A 7 -18.07 -0.59 2.64
CA HIS A 7 -18.20 -0.59 4.09
C HIS A 7 -16.85 -0.44 4.79
N GLU A 8 -15.75 -0.86 4.19
CA GLU A 8 -14.40 -0.73 4.73
C GLU A 8 -14.03 0.74 4.96
N LYS A 9 -14.41 1.63 4.05
CA LYS A 9 -14.17 3.08 4.18
C LYS A 9 -15.03 3.71 5.26
N ILE A 10 -16.34 3.45 5.20
CA ILE A 10 -17.30 4.00 6.17
C ILE A 10 -16.98 3.48 7.58
N SER A 11 -16.63 2.20 7.72
CA SER A 11 -16.26 1.60 9.01
C SER A 11 -14.96 2.17 9.55
N ALA A 12 -13.98 2.46 8.70
CA ALA A 12 -12.74 3.12 9.11
C ALA A 12 -13.01 4.55 9.62
N GLU A 13 -13.82 5.34 8.92
CA GLU A 13 -14.23 6.69 9.34
C GLU A 13 -14.98 6.65 10.69
N MET A 14 -15.93 5.73 10.83
CA MET A 14 -16.66 5.52 12.08
C MET A 14 -15.73 5.13 13.24
N ALA A 15 -14.81 4.19 13.01
CA ALA A 15 -13.84 3.76 14.00
C ALA A 15 -12.94 4.92 14.45
N GLN A 16 -12.45 5.75 13.52
CA GLN A 16 -11.67 6.93 13.85
C GLN A 16 -12.46 7.89 14.75
N ALA A 17 -13.71 8.20 14.41
CA ALA A 17 -14.56 9.09 15.19
C ALA A 17 -14.80 8.56 16.60
N ILE A 18 -15.07 7.26 16.73
CA ILE A 18 -15.29 6.59 18.02
C ILE A 18 -14.00 6.59 18.86
N MET A 19 -12.86 6.22 18.28
CA MET A 19 -11.58 6.18 18.99
C MET A 19 -11.13 7.56 19.47
N ARG A 20 -11.34 8.61 18.66
CA ARG A 20 -11.10 10.00 19.08
C ARG A 20 -11.99 10.39 20.25
N ARG A 21 -13.29 10.06 20.20
CA ARG A 21 -14.23 10.30 21.30
C ARG A 21 -13.82 9.59 22.59
N LEU A 22 -13.26 8.39 22.47
CA LEU A 22 -12.75 7.58 23.57
C LEU A 22 -11.31 7.94 23.99
N ARG A 23 -10.71 8.97 23.38
CA ARG A 23 -9.37 9.49 23.70
C ARG A 23 -8.22 8.49 23.49
N PHE A 24 -8.33 7.59 22.52
CA PHE A 24 -7.20 6.78 22.09
C PHE A 24 -6.08 7.65 21.49
N SER A 25 -4.86 7.12 21.49
CA SER A 25 -3.72 7.80 20.86
C SER A 25 -3.98 8.01 19.36
N ARG A 26 -3.39 9.07 18.79
CA ARG A 26 -3.46 9.31 17.34
C ARG A 26 -2.90 8.13 16.55
N LYS A 27 -1.76 7.59 16.99
CA LYS A 27 -1.08 6.45 16.37
C LYS A 27 -1.98 5.22 16.32
N ASP A 28 -2.64 4.87 17.43
CA ASP A 28 -3.55 3.72 17.45
C ASP A 28 -4.79 3.96 16.59
N THR A 29 -5.33 5.18 16.62
CA THR A 29 -6.49 5.55 15.81
C THR A 29 -6.21 5.40 14.32
N GLU A 30 -5.06 5.91 13.86
CA GLU A 30 -4.61 5.81 12.47
C GLU A 30 -4.34 4.35 12.08
N ARG A 31 -3.64 3.59 12.93
CA ARG A 31 -3.38 2.16 12.71
C ARG A 31 -4.67 1.35 12.57
N VAL A 32 -5.59 1.47 13.52
CA VAL A 32 -6.86 0.71 13.51
C VAL A 32 -7.68 1.05 12.28
N ALA A 33 -7.81 2.34 11.95
CA ALA A 33 -8.53 2.76 10.77
C ALA A 33 -7.92 2.24 9.48
N ASN A 34 -6.59 2.26 9.37
CA ASN A 34 -5.86 1.70 8.24
C ASN A 34 -6.12 0.19 8.08
N LEU A 35 -6.10 -0.58 9.17
CA LEU A 35 -6.42 -2.01 9.14
C LEU A 35 -7.86 -2.25 8.67
N ILE A 36 -8.83 -1.48 9.19
CA ILE A 36 -10.23 -1.57 8.78
C ILE A 36 -10.41 -1.17 7.32
N GLU A 37 -9.79 -0.11 6.84
CA GLU A 37 -9.95 0.32 5.45
C GLU A 37 -9.37 -0.72 4.48
N ASN A 38 -8.28 -1.38 4.86
CA ASN A 38 -7.54 -2.28 3.99
C ASN A 38 -7.84 -3.77 4.16
N HIS A 39 -8.72 -4.17 5.09
CA HIS A 39 -8.98 -5.59 5.33
C HIS A 39 -9.66 -6.28 4.12
N MET A 40 -10.34 -5.55 3.24
CA MET A 40 -11.07 -6.14 2.11
C MET A 40 -10.18 -6.39 0.90
N PHE A 41 -9.39 -7.46 0.92
CA PHE A 41 -8.68 -7.95 -0.28
C PHE A 41 -8.94 -9.42 -0.57
N HIS A 42 -9.06 -9.77 -1.85
CA HIS A 42 -9.16 -11.14 -2.33
C HIS A 42 -7.87 -11.51 -3.07
N TYR A 43 -6.99 -12.23 -2.37
CA TYR A 43 -5.75 -12.70 -2.99
C TYR A 43 -6.00 -13.94 -3.83
N GLU A 44 -5.45 -13.92 -5.03
CA GLU A 44 -5.40 -15.03 -5.96
C GLU A 44 -3.94 -15.28 -6.38
N PRO A 45 -3.53 -16.53 -6.64
CA PRO A 45 -2.17 -16.86 -7.05
C PRO A 45 -1.63 -16.05 -8.24
N GLY A 46 -2.51 -15.58 -9.14
CA GLY A 46 -2.17 -14.82 -10.33
C GLY A 46 -1.79 -13.35 -10.11
N TRP A 47 -1.81 -12.83 -8.88
CA TRP A 47 -1.35 -11.46 -8.61
C TRP A 47 0.09 -11.26 -9.12
N THR A 48 0.38 -10.11 -9.73
CA THR A 48 1.78 -9.73 -10.04
C THR A 48 2.51 -9.27 -8.77
N ASP A 49 3.84 -9.27 -8.79
CA ASP A 49 4.62 -8.75 -7.66
C ASP A 49 4.35 -7.26 -7.41
N GLY A 50 4.06 -6.49 -8.46
CA GLY A 50 3.59 -5.11 -8.32
C GLY A 50 2.26 -5.00 -7.57
N ALA A 51 1.32 -5.94 -7.77
CA ALA A 51 0.08 -5.98 -6.98
C ALA A 51 0.35 -6.28 -5.50
N VAL A 52 1.31 -7.18 -5.22
CA VAL A 52 1.77 -7.45 -3.85
C VAL A 52 2.41 -6.21 -3.23
N ARG A 53 3.31 -5.51 -3.94
CA ARG A 53 3.93 -4.25 -3.49
C ARG A 53 2.89 -3.17 -3.21
N ARG A 54 1.89 -3.00 -4.08
CA ARG A 54 0.77 -2.06 -3.86
C ARG A 54 -0.01 -2.39 -2.59
N LEU A 55 -0.29 -3.66 -2.33
CA LEU A 55 -0.95 -4.07 -1.09
C LEU A 55 -0.12 -3.67 0.13
N VAL A 56 1.18 -3.98 0.13
CA VAL A 56 2.07 -3.61 1.23
C VAL A 56 2.16 -2.10 1.41
N ARG A 57 2.34 -1.34 0.33
CA ARG A 57 2.37 0.13 0.37
C ARG A 57 1.11 0.71 1.00
N ARG A 58 -0.06 0.19 0.63
CA ARG A 58 -1.35 0.69 1.12
C ARG A 58 -1.57 0.37 2.60
N ILE A 59 -1.10 -0.78 3.08
CA ILE A 59 -1.20 -1.19 4.50
C ILE A 59 -0.08 -0.56 5.34
N GLY A 60 1.09 -0.30 4.77
CA GLY A 60 2.31 -0.01 5.53
C GLY A 60 2.95 -1.29 6.06
N ALA A 61 4.26 -1.46 5.83
CA ALA A 61 5.00 -2.66 6.20
C ALA A 61 4.91 -2.96 7.71
N GLU A 62 4.87 -1.90 8.52
CA GLU A 62 4.75 -1.97 9.98
C GLU A 62 3.40 -2.52 10.48
N ASN A 63 2.36 -2.55 9.64
CA ASN A 63 1.03 -3.02 10.02
C ASN A 63 0.69 -4.41 9.44
N LEU A 64 1.62 -5.07 8.74
CA LEU A 64 1.35 -6.33 8.05
C LEU A 64 0.98 -7.45 9.03
N ASP A 65 1.67 -7.56 10.16
CA ASP A 65 1.41 -8.63 11.14
C ASP A 65 0.01 -8.50 11.76
N ASP A 66 -0.39 -7.27 12.09
CA ASP A 66 -1.75 -6.97 12.56
C ASP A 66 -2.78 -7.28 11.48
N MET A 67 -2.49 -6.96 10.22
CA MET A 67 -3.35 -7.29 9.09
C MET A 67 -3.50 -8.81 8.93
N TRP A 68 -2.42 -9.59 9.04
CA TRP A 68 -2.50 -11.05 8.98
C TRP A 68 -3.34 -11.63 10.10
N CYS A 69 -3.25 -11.06 11.30
CA CYS A 69 -4.09 -11.43 12.42
C CYS A 69 -5.58 -11.15 12.13
N LEU A 70 -5.89 -9.95 11.66
CA LEU A 70 -7.25 -9.54 11.30
C LEU A 70 -7.85 -10.44 10.21
N ARG A 71 -7.10 -10.70 9.13
CA ARG A 71 -7.58 -11.54 8.01
C ARG A 71 -7.81 -12.99 8.41
N ARG A 72 -7.00 -13.51 9.34
CA ARG A 72 -7.24 -14.83 9.92
C ARG A 72 -8.52 -14.82 10.76
N ALA A 73 -8.74 -13.80 11.57
CA ALA A 73 -9.98 -13.64 12.34
C ALA A 73 -11.21 -13.54 11.43
N ASP A 74 -11.15 -12.75 10.35
CA ASP A 74 -12.21 -12.64 9.33
C ASP A 74 -12.55 -14.02 8.72
N ALA A 75 -11.51 -14.77 8.33
CA ALA A 75 -11.69 -16.09 7.72
C ALA A 75 -12.40 -17.05 8.68
N HIS A 76 -12.03 -17.05 9.96
CA HIS A 76 -12.70 -17.82 11.00
C HIS A 76 -14.14 -17.35 11.24
N GLY A 77 -14.37 -16.04 11.31
CA GLY A 77 -15.70 -15.46 11.51
C GLY A 77 -16.67 -15.75 10.36
N ARG A 78 -16.17 -15.85 9.12
CA ARG A 78 -16.98 -16.23 7.95
C ARG A 78 -17.34 -17.72 7.94
N GLY A 79 -16.45 -18.60 8.40
CA GLY A 79 -16.59 -20.06 8.43
C GLY A 79 -16.57 -20.77 7.06
N LEU A 80 -17.17 -20.18 6.02
CA LEU A 80 -17.23 -20.73 4.67
C LEU A 80 -15.88 -20.61 3.94
N GLY A 81 -15.38 -21.72 3.40
CA GLY A 81 -14.14 -21.74 2.63
C GLY A 81 -12.88 -21.44 3.46
N LEU A 82 -12.92 -21.71 4.77
CA LEU A 82 -11.84 -21.39 5.72
C LEU A 82 -10.47 -21.92 5.24
N LYS A 83 -10.38 -23.19 4.85
CA LYS A 83 -9.13 -23.81 4.40
C LYS A 83 -8.50 -23.04 3.24
N GLN A 84 -9.27 -22.78 2.18
CA GLN A 84 -8.79 -22.02 1.03
C GLN A 84 -8.37 -20.60 1.40
N ALA A 85 -9.13 -19.93 2.27
CA ALA A 85 -8.80 -18.58 2.72
C ALA A 85 -7.47 -18.55 3.50
N LEU A 86 -7.23 -19.51 4.39
CA LEU A 86 -5.99 -19.62 5.15
C LEU A 86 -4.80 -20.02 4.26
N ASP A 87 -5.00 -20.90 3.28
CA ASP A 87 -3.95 -21.30 2.34
C ASP A 87 -3.55 -20.12 1.43
N ASN A 88 -4.53 -19.37 0.91
CA ASN A 88 -4.30 -18.13 0.17
C ASN A 88 -3.56 -17.09 1.03
N LEU A 89 -3.95 -16.92 2.30
CA LEU A 89 -3.28 -15.99 3.21
C LEU A 89 -1.82 -16.38 3.46
N LYS A 90 -1.54 -17.67 3.70
CA LYS A 90 -0.17 -18.19 3.86
C LYS A 90 0.66 -17.98 2.59
N GLN A 91 0.08 -18.21 1.41
CA GLN A 91 0.78 -17.98 0.15
C GLN A 91 1.11 -16.49 -0.02
N LEU A 92 0.15 -15.60 0.23
CA LEU A 92 0.37 -14.16 0.17
C LEU A 92 1.47 -13.71 1.14
N GLN A 93 1.48 -14.20 2.39
CA GLN A 93 2.53 -13.90 3.36
C GLN A 93 3.93 -14.24 2.83
N ARG A 94 4.09 -15.42 2.22
CA ARG A 94 5.38 -15.81 1.60
C ARG A 94 5.78 -14.89 0.46
N ARG A 95 4.83 -14.49 -0.39
CA ARG A 95 5.10 -13.58 -1.50
C ARG A 95 5.45 -12.17 -1.03
N VAL A 96 4.76 -11.67 -0.01
CA VAL A 96 5.10 -10.39 0.62
C VAL A 96 6.52 -10.45 1.16
N ALA A 97 6.89 -11.51 1.90
CA ALA A 97 8.25 -11.66 2.40
C ALA A 97 9.30 -11.68 1.27
N ALA A 98 9.06 -12.43 0.19
CA ALA A 98 9.96 -12.48 -0.95
C ALA A 98 10.14 -11.12 -1.65
N VAL A 99 9.04 -10.42 -1.89
CA VAL A 99 9.05 -9.08 -2.52
C VAL A 99 9.74 -8.04 -1.63
N MET A 100 9.56 -8.10 -0.30
CA MET A 100 10.22 -7.19 0.63
C MET A 100 11.73 -7.43 0.72
N GLN A 101 12.20 -8.66 0.49
CA GLN A 101 13.64 -8.98 0.46
C GLN A 101 14.35 -8.45 -0.80
N GLN A 102 13.62 -8.22 -1.89
CA GLN A 102 14.17 -7.79 -3.18
C GLN A 102 14.35 -6.26 -3.31
N ASP A 103 14.45 -5.54 -2.19
CA ASP A 103 14.59 -4.07 -2.11
C ASP A 103 13.49 -3.32 -2.88
N ALA A 104 12.24 -3.51 -2.41
CA ALA A 104 11.09 -2.84 -2.99
C ALA A 104 11.03 -1.39 -2.50
N ALA A 105 11.18 -0.42 -3.41
CA ALA A 105 10.77 0.95 -3.13
C ALA A 105 9.25 1.01 -2.96
N LEU A 106 8.78 1.47 -1.80
CA LEU A 106 7.36 1.54 -1.45
C LEU A 106 6.91 2.97 -1.12
N LYS A 107 7.86 3.86 -0.89
CA LYS A 107 7.65 5.26 -0.55
C LYS A 107 8.48 6.13 -1.49
N VAL A 108 8.06 7.38 -1.67
CA VAL A 108 8.76 8.35 -2.52
C VAL A 108 10.22 8.54 -2.07
N THR A 109 10.47 8.44 -0.76
CA THR A 109 11.82 8.53 -0.17
C THR A 109 12.75 7.39 -0.57
N ASP A 110 12.21 6.29 -1.11
CA ASP A 110 12.98 5.12 -1.55
C ASP A 110 13.41 5.25 -3.02
N LEU A 111 12.97 6.30 -3.72
CA LEU A 111 13.36 6.56 -5.11
C LEU A 111 14.83 7.00 -5.20
N ALA A 112 15.50 6.58 -6.27
CA ALA A 112 16.87 7.00 -6.61
C ALA A 112 16.98 8.46 -7.10
N VAL A 113 15.87 9.21 -7.11
CA VAL A 113 15.78 10.64 -7.43
C VAL A 113 14.96 11.36 -6.37
N ASP A 114 15.20 12.65 -6.19
CA ASP A 114 14.48 13.48 -5.25
C ASP A 114 13.74 14.65 -5.93
N GLY A 115 13.12 15.52 -5.13
CA GLY A 115 12.40 16.68 -5.66
C GLY A 115 13.30 17.69 -6.39
N ARG A 116 14.59 17.76 -6.07
CA ARG A 116 15.55 18.65 -6.74
C ARG A 116 15.83 18.16 -8.15
N ASP A 117 15.98 16.84 -8.33
CA ASP A 117 16.11 16.23 -9.65
C ASP A 117 14.90 16.57 -10.53
N VAL A 118 13.68 16.44 -9.99
CA VAL A 118 12.44 16.76 -10.71
C VAL A 118 12.37 18.25 -11.09
N MET A 119 12.68 19.15 -10.16
CA MET A 119 12.69 20.59 -10.44
C MET A 119 13.72 20.95 -11.52
N GLN A 120 14.89 20.31 -11.49
CA GLN A 120 15.95 20.55 -12.48
C GLN A 120 15.56 20.05 -13.87
N VAL A 121 14.96 18.86 -14.00
CA VAL A 121 14.58 18.31 -15.30
C VAL A 121 13.40 19.05 -15.92
N LEU A 122 12.42 19.46 -15.10
CA LEU A 122 11.21 20.14 -15.57
C LEU A 122 11.30 21.67 -15.59
N ASP A 123 12.42 22.23 -15.16
CA ASP A 123 12.63 23.67 -14.95
C ASP A 123 11.43 24.33 -14.24
N CYS A 124 11.06 23.79 -13.07
CA CYS A 124 9.89 24.24 -12.34
C CYS A 124 10.17 24.54 -10.87
N PRO A 125 9.43 25.48 -10.25
CA PRO A 125 9.60 25.82 -8.84
C PRO A 125 9.08 24.70 -7.92
N PRO A 126 9.48 24.71 -6.64
CA PRO A 126 8.94 23.77 -5.66
C PRO A 126 7.41 23.92 -5.55
N GLY A 127 6.71 22.79 -5.55
CA GLY A 127 5.26 22.79 -5.40
C GLY A 127 4.61 21.42 -5.57
N PRO A 128 3.26 21.34 -5.50
CA PRO A 128 2.52 20.09 -5.57
C PRO A 128 2.79 19.26 -6.83
N ARG A 129 3.18 19.90 -7.93
CA ARG A 129 3.56 19.23 -9.19
C ARG A 129 4.75 18.29 -8.99
N VAL A 130 5.76 18.70 -8.23
CA VAL A 130 6.96 17.89 -7.93
C VAL A 130 6.56 16.60 -7.20
N GLY A 131 5.71 16.72 -6.17
CA GLY A 131 5.20 15.57 -5.45
C GLY A 131 4.42 14.60 -6.33
N ARG A 132 3.56 15.12 -7.23
CA ARG A 132 2.80 14.28 -8.18
C ARG A 132 3.71 13.52 -9.16
N VAL A 133 4.80 14.14 -9.63
CA VAL A 133 5.79 13.47 -10.48
C VAL A 133 6.51 12.37 -9.72
N LEU A 134 6.97 12.63 -8.49
CA LEU A 134 7.62 11.62 -7.65
C LEU A 134 6.68 10.45 -7.34
N GLU A 135 5.40 10.73 -7.05
CA GLU A 135 4.38 9.68 -6.87
C GLU A 135 4.19 8.84 -8.13
N ARG A 136 4.19 9.48 -9.31
CA ARG A 136 4.07 8.77 -10.59
C ARG A 136 5.30 7.90 -10.88
N LEU A 137 6.50 8.39 -10.58
CA LEU A 137 7.73 7.59 -10.70
C LEU A 137 7.68 6.37 -9.76
N LEU A 138 7.21 6.56 -8.53
CA LEU A 138 7.03 5.47 -7.57
C LEU A 138 6.04 4.41 -8.11
N GLU A 139 4.97 4.81 -8.78
CA GLU A 139 4.06 3.84 -9.43
C GLU A 139 4.79 2.98 -10.46
N PHE A 140 5.64 3.58 -11.31
CA PHE A 140 6.45 2.81 -12.27
C PHE A 140 7.41 1.85 -11.57
N VAL A 141 8.09 2.29 -10.51
CA VAL A 141 9.01 1.45 -9.74
C VAL A 141 8.30 0.31 -9.00
N ILE A 142 7.09 0.57 -8.51
CA ILE A 142 6.26 -0.46 -7.89
C ILE A 142 5.91 -1.55 -8.91
N ASP A 143 5.67 -1.20 -10.17
CA ASP A 143 5.45 -2.19 -11.22
C ASP A 143 6.76 -2.90 -11.62
N ASP A 144 7.83 -2.15 -11.88
CA ASP A 144 9.16 -2.66 -12.23
C ASP A 144 10.26 -2.03 -11.35
N PRO A 145 10.75 -2.74 -10.32
CA PRO A 145 11.80 -2.26 -9.44
C PRO A 145 13.13 -1.95 -10.14
N SER A 146 13.37 -2.56 -11.30
CA SER A 146 14.61 -2.33 -12.08
C SER A 146 14.70 -0.91 -12.63
N LEU A 147 13.59 -0.16 -12.61
CA LEU A 147 13.53 1.25 -12.98
C LEU A 147 14.12 2.17 -11.92
N ASN A 148 14.31 1.72 -10.67
CA ASN A 148 14.79 2.55 -9.56
C ASN A 148 16.30 2.85 -9.64
N THR A 149 16.76 3.35 -10.78
CA THR A 149 18.10 3.91 -10.95
C THR A 149 17.97 5.37 -11.32
N ARG A 150 18.92 6.20 -10.85
CA ARG A 150 18.86 7.64 -11.09
C ARG A 150 18.73 7.96 -12.58
N GLU A 151 19.51 7.30 -13.43
CA GLU A 151 19.48 7.47 -14.90
C GLU A 151 18.10 7.17 -15.49
N LYS A 152 17.52 6.00 -15.19
CA LYS A 152 16.21 5.59 -15.73
C LYS A 152 15.10 6.52 -15.25
N LEU A 153 15.08 6.87 -13.96
CA LEU A 153 14.07 7.74 -13.40
C LEU A 153 14.14 9.16 -13.97
N LEU A 154 15.35 9.72 -14.15
CA LEU A 154 15.52 11.02 -14.80
C LEU A 154 14.93 11.03 -16.21
N GLY A 155 15.14 9.96 -16.98
CA GLY A 155 14.56 9.81 -18.31
C GLY A 155 13.03 9.64 -18.34
N LEU A 156 12.42 9.20 -17.24
CA LEU A 156 10.97 9.04 -17.11
C LEU A 156 10.25 10.32 -16.66
N ILE A 157 10.96 11.27 -16.03
CA ILE A 157 10.37 12.52 -15.53
C ILE A 157 9.54 13.28 -16.59
N PRO A 158 10.03 13.48 -17.83
CA PRO A 158 9.25 14.17 -18.87
C PRO A 158 7.93 13.47 -19.22
N ASN A 159 7.86 12.14 -19.05
CA ASN A 159 6.69 11.32 -19.35
C ASN A 159 5.69 11.24 -18.19
N CYS A 160 6.00 11.85 -17.04
CA CYS A 160 5.15 11.78 -15.85
C CYS A 160 3.90 12.66 -15.92
N GLY A 161 3.68 13.40 -17.02
CA GLY A 161 2.39 14.02 -17.39
C GLY A 161 1.62 14.65 -16.23
N VAL A 162 2.06 15.82 -15.76
CA VAL A 162 1.38 16.58 -14.70
C VAL A 162 1.32 18.06 -15.01
#